data_AF-A0A4W5NGL0-F1
#
_entry.id   AF-A0A4W5NGL0-F1
#
_cell.length_a   1.000
_cell.length_b   1.000
_cell.length_c   1.000
_cell.angle_alpha   90.00
_cell.angle_beta   90.00
_cell.angle_gamma   90.00
#
_symmetry.space_group_name_H-M   'P 1'
#
loop_
_entity.id
_entity.type
_entity.pdbx_description
1 polymer ?
#
loop_
_entity_poly.entity_id
_entity_poly.type
_entity_poly.pdbx_seq_one_letter_code
_entity_poly.pdbx_strand_id
1 'polypeptide(L)'
;MVAAMSVSVFLTPSFLIDICKSSLKLIHLKISLLCAGNLITKPCNVTKGKVYLDSNGCKSANKVEVTTCGGSCETYAMYSLEANMMERSCTCCREVSTTKMEVEMICPDGSKFNHSYIHINKCGCQRTECVTPEATQVTRSRHRRR
;
A
#
# COMPACT_ATOMS: atom_id res chain seq x y z
N MET A 1 -21.77 39.52 35.26
CA MET A 1 -20.64 40.15 34.54
C MET A 1 -19.86 39.04 33.84
N VAL A 2 -19.86 39.10 32.51
CA VAL A 2 -18.84 38.65 31.51
C VAL A 2 -18.16 37.27 31.67
N ALA A 3 -17.97 36.45 30.64
CA ALA A 3 -18.22 36.59 29.21
C ALA A 3 -18.23 35.19 28.55
N ALA A 4 -19.00 35.07 27.48
CA ALA A 4 -18.82 34.04 26.47
C ALA A 4 -17.53 34.33 25.67
N MET A 5 -16.71 33.31 25.42
CA MET A 5 -15.69 33.34 24.37
C MET A 5 -15.81 32.06 23.53
N SER A 6 -16.39 32.29 22.36
CA SER A 6 -16.34 31.50 21.14
C SER A 6 -14.94 31.02 20.78
N VAL A 7 -14.79 29.71 20.52
CA VAL A 7 -13.74 29.20 19.65
C VAL A 7 -14.41 28.55 18.45
N SER A 8 -14.58 29.37 17.42
CA SER A 8 -14.90 28.95 16.07
C SER A 8 -13.65 28.26 15.49
N VAL A 9 -13.65 26.95 15.38
CA VAL A 9 -12.74 26.26 14.45
C VAL A 9 -13.59 25.64 13.36
N PHE A 10 -13.83 26.51 12.37
CA PHE A 10 -13.91 26.23 10.94
C PHE A 10 -14.21 24.77 10.55
N LEU A 11 -15.47 24.56 10.17
CA LEU A 11 -15.81 23.55 9.17
C LEU A 11 -14.97 23.80 7.90
N THR A 12 -14.01 22.94 7.63
CA THR A 12 -13.52 22.70 6.27
C THR A 12 -14.27 21.48 5.70
N PRO A 13 -14.91 21.60 4.52
CA PRO A 13 -15.90 20.63 4.04
C PRO A 13 -15.31 19.53 3.13
N SER A 14 -14.31 18.76 3.58
CA SER A 14 -13.68 17.77 2.68
C SER A 14 -13.14 16.47 3.30
N PHE A 15 -13.35 16.20 4.59
CA PHE A 15 -13.21 14.83 5.09
C PHE A 15 -14.58 14.17 5.04
N LEU A 16 -14.89 13.56 3.88
CA LEU A 16 -15.88 12.49 3.78
C LEU A 16 -15.49 11.44 4.82
N ILE A 17 -16.10 11.51 6.00
CA ILE A 17 -16.28 10.35 6.86
C ILE A 17 -17.24 9.49 6.06
N ASP A 18 -16.70 8.53 5.32
CA ASP A 18 -17.47 7.55 4.57
C ASP A 18 -18.48 6.92 5.52
N ILE A 19 -19.74 7.32 5.34
CA ILE A 19 -20.89 6.74 6.03
C ILE A 19 -20.95 5.30 5.54
N CYS A 20 -20.43 4.36 6.35
CA CYS A 20 -20.68 2.95 6.16
C CYS A 20 -22.17 2.72 6.38
N LYS A 21 -22.95 2.83 5.29
CA LYS A 21 -24.41 2.75 5.33
C LYS A 21 -24.78 1.29 5.59
N SER A 22 -25.06 0.96 6.85
CA SER A 22 -25.62 -0.33 7.27
C SER A 22 -26.96 -0.57 6.57
N SER A 23 -26.93 -1.07 5.34
CA SER A 23 -28.12 -1.53 4.62
C SER A 23 -28.35 -2.97 5.03
N LEU A 24 -29.08 -3.14 6.13
CA LEU A 24 -29.51 -4.42 6.66
C LEU A 24 -30.47 -5.09 5.66
N LYS A 25 -29.95 -5.94 4.77
CA LYS A 25 -30.77 -6.86 3.97
C LYS A 25 -30.49 -8.29 4.44
N LEU A 26 -31.30 -8.74 5.40
CA LEU A 26 -31.40 -10.13 5.87
C LEU A 26 -31.92 -11.01 4.74
N ILE A 27 -31.06 -11.62 3.91
CA ILE A 27 -31.45 -12.84 3.16
C ILE A 27 -30.38 -13.94 3.17
N HIS A 28 -29.13 -13.72 3.57
CA HIS A 28 -28.21 -14.77 4.04
C HIS A 28 -27.22 -14.13 5.02
N LEU A 29 -26.83 -14.84 6.10
CA LEU A 29 -26.06 -14.37 7.27
C LEU A 29 -24.63 -13.85 6.96
N LYS A 30 -24.48 -12.86 6.08
CA LYS A 30 -23.22 -12.16 5.80
C LYS A 30 -23.50 -10.67 5.80
N ILE A 31 -23.10 -9.99 6.87
CA ILE A 31 -23.12 -8.53 6.93
C ILE A 31 -21.97 -8.05 6.05
N SER A 32 -22.24 -7.83 4.78
CA SER A 32 -21.29 -7.22 3.85
C SER A 32 -21.09 -5.76 4.20
N LEU A 33 -20.05 -5.47 4.98
CA LEU A 33 -19.44 -4.15 4.98
C LEU A 33 -18.67 -3.98 3.67
N LEU A 34 -19.39 -3.59 2.62
CA LEU A 34 -18.76 -3.10 1.40
C LEU A 34 -18.31 -1.67 1.67
N CYS A 35 -17.02 -1.47 1.91
CA CYS A 35 -16.39 -0.18 1.66
C CYS A 35 -16.37 0.04 0.15
N ALA A 36 -17.53 0.34 -0.43
CA ALA A 36 -17.67 0.70 -1.83
C ALA A 36 -17.18 2.15 -2.00
N GLY A 37 -15.88 2.34 -1.81
CA GLY A 37 -15.21 3.51 -2.36
C GLY A 37 -15.35 3.41 -3.86
N ASN A 38 -16.14 4.30 -4.46
CA ASN A 38 -16.23 4.49 -5.90
C ASN A 38 -14.93 5.15 -6.36
N LEU A 39 -13.83 4.42 -6.22
CA LEU A 39 -12.50 4.83 -6.62
C LEU A 39 -12.33 4.25 -8.02
N ILE A 40 -12.09 5.12 -9.00
CA ILE A 40 -11.54 4.74 -10.30
C ILE A 40 -10.14 4.15 -10.01
N THR A 41 -10.12 2.90 -9.58
CA THR A 41 -8.92 2.19 -9.18
C THR A 41 -8.33 1.55 -10.42
N LYS A 42 -7.11 1.96 -10.78
CA LYS A 42 -6.39 1.26 -11.84
C LYS A 42 -6.12 -0.17 -11.35
N PRO A 43 -6.39 -1.21 -12.17
CA PRO A 43 -6.06 -2.57 -11.79
C PRO A 43 -4.55 -2.70 -11.57
N CYS A 44 -4.14 -3.62 -10.69
CA CYS A 44 -2.73 -3.94 -10.48
C CYS A 44 -2.05 -4.29 -11.81
N ASN A 45 -1.12 -3.43 -12.24
CA ASN A 45 -0.41 -3.60 -13.50
C ASN A 45 1.03 -3.08 -13.41
N VAL A 46 1.86 -3.54 -14.35
CA VAL A 46 3.22 -3.05 -14.54
C VAL A 46 3.16 -1.70 -15.25
N THR A 47 3.83 -0.70 -14.68
CA THR A 47 4.09 0.59 -15.32
C THR A 47 5.55 0.66 -15.74
N LYS A 48 5.81 1.18 -16.95
CA LYS A 48 7.15 1.34 -17.50
C LYS A 48 7.56 2.81 -17.48
N GLY A 49 8.79 3.09 -17.05
CA GLY A 49 9.38 4.41 -17.05
C GLY A 49 10.82 4.35 -17.55
N LYS A 50 11.24 5.34 -18.35
CA LYS A 50 12.63 5.46 -18.81
C LYS A 50 13.37 6.48 -17.97
N VAL A 51 14.35 6.05 -17.20
CA VAL A 51 15.11 6.90 -16.28
C VAL A 51 16.61 6.65 -16.41
N TYR A 52 17.42 7.60 -15.97
CA TYR A 52 18.85 7.35 -15.74
C TYR A 52 19.00 6.75 -14.34
N LEU A 53 19.74 5.66 -14.25
CA LEU A 53 20.09 5.09 -12.94
C LEU A 53 21.27 5.89 -12.37
N ASP A 54 21.21 6.16 -11.07
CA ASP A 54 22.27 6.84 -10.33
C ASP A 54 22.64 5.99 -9.12
N SER A 55 23.93 5.73 -8.94
CA SER A 55 24.45 4.97 -7.80
C SER A 55 25.83 5.49 -7.43
N ASN A 56 26.00 5.92 -6.18
CA ASN A 56 27.25 6.47 -5.64
C ASN A 56 27.87 7.59 -6.52
N GLY A 57 27.02 8.42 -7.15
CA GLY A 57 27.47 9.51 -8.03
C GLY A 57 27.85 9.09 -9.46
N CYS A 58 27.74 7.80 -9.79
CA CYS A 58 27.88 7.29 -11.16
C CYS A 58 26.51 7.14 -11.81
N LYS A 59 26.40 7.45 -13.11
CA LYS A 59 25.14 7.43 -13.86
C LYS A 59 25.14 6.40 -14.97
N SER A 60 23.97 5.87 -15.33
CA SER A 60 23.86 4.97 -16.47
C SER A 60 24.21 5.68 -17.77
N ALA A 61 24.92 4.99 -18.66
CA ALA A 61 25.31 5.54 -19.97
C ALA A 61 24.10 5.97 -20.82
N ASN A 62 23.01 5.20 -20.72
CA ASN A 62 21.76 5.42 -21.44
C ASN A 62 20.56 5.43 -20.49
N LYS A 63 19.41 5.93 -20.96
CA LYS A 63 18.14 5.76 -20.26
C LYS A 63 17.75 4.29 -20.23
N VAL A 64 17.49 3.78 -19.04
CA VAL A 64 17.10 2.40 -18.78
C VAL A 64 15.59 2.32 -18.61
N GLU A 65 14.96 1.29 -19.16
CA GLU A 65 13.55 0.98 -18.90
C GLU A 65 13.42 0.29 -17.54
N VAL A 66 12.87 1.04 -16.59
CA VAL A 66 12.56 0.58 -15.23
C VAL A 66 11.06 0.33 -15.14
N THR A 67 10.69 -0.79 -14.52
CA THR A 67 9.31 -1.19 -14.32
C THR A 67 8.92 -1.10 -12.85
N THR A 68 7.69 -0.67 -12.60
CA THR A 68 7.11 -0.57 -11.25
C THR A 68 5.74 -1.23 -11.21
N CYS A 69 5.42 -1.88 -10.10
CA CYS A 69 4.06 -2.37 -9.85
C CYS A 69 3.23 -1.27 -9.22
N GLY A 70 2.06 -1.00 -9.81
CA GLY A 70 1.12 -0.02 -9.28
C GLY A 70 -0.32 -0.40 -9.59
N GLY A 71 -1.23 0.00 -8.72
CA GLY A 71 -2.66 -0.25 -8.87
C GLY A 71 -3.30 -0.73 -7.58
N SER A 72 -4.57 -1.10 -7.67
CA SER A 72 -5.37 -1.59 -6.56
C SER A 72 -5.64 -3.08 -6.70
N CYS A 73 -5.76 -3.75 -5.55
CA CYS A 73 -6.13 -5.16 -5.42
C CYS A 73 -7.34 -5.27 -4.50
N GLU A 74 -8.13 -6.33 -4.69
CA GLU A 74 -9.30 -6.58 -3.88
C GLU A 74 -8.91 -6.90 -2.43
N THR A 75 -9.50 -6.17 -1.49
CA THR A 75 -9.32 -6.37 -0.06
C THR A 75 -10.68 -6.24 0.63
N TYR A 76 -10.90 -7.03 1.68
CA TYR A 76 -12.15 -6.97 2.43
C TYR A 76 -11.89 -7.08 3.93
N ALA A 77 -12.79 -6.48 4.70
CA ALA A 77 -12.89 -6.64 6.14
C ALA A 77 -14.38 -6.78 6.48
N MET A 78 -14.78 -7.96 6.94
CA MET A 78 -16.17 -8.29 7.20
C MET A 78 -16.31 -8.95 8.57
N TYR A 79 -17.35 -8.56 9.30
CA TYR A 79 -17.66 -9.19 10.58
C TYR A 79 -18.29 -10.56 10.34
N SER A 80 -17.65 -11.62 10.83
CA SER A 80 -18.16 -12.98 10.78
C SER A 80 -18.86 -13.31 12.10
N LEU A 81 -20.17 -13.53 12.05
CA LEU A 81 -20.96 -13.96 13.21
C LEU A 81 -20.53 -15.34 13.70
N GLU A 82 -20.24 -16.26 12.77
CA GLU A 82 -19.83 -17.64 13.06
C GLU A 82 -18.53 -17.69 13.88
N ALA A 83 -17.56 -16.85 13.51
CA ALA A 83 -16.28 -16.77 14.19
C ALA A 83 -16.28 -15.73 15.34
N ASN A 84 -17.37 -14.99 15.51
CA ASN A 84 -17.51 -13.84 16.42
C ASN A 84 -16.30 -12.87 16.32
N MET A 85 -15.78 -12.66 15.11
CA MET A 85 -14.58 -11.84 14.87
C MET A 85 -14.59 -11.19 13.48
N MET A 86 -13.73 -10.17 13.32
CA MET A 86 -13.54 -9.49 12.04
C MET A 86 -12.62 -10.29 11.12
N GLU A 87 -13.18 -10.88 10.08
CA GLU A 87 -12.44 -11.55 9.01
C GLU A 87 -11.86 -10.50 8.06
N ARG A 88 -10.58 -10.62 7.73
CA ARG A 88 -9.89 -9.67 6.85
C ARG A 88 -9.09 -10.42 5.80
N SER A 89 -9.14 -9.95 4.57
CA SER A 89 -8.23 -10.35 3.50
C SER A 89 -7.56 -9.11 2.95
N CYS A 90 -6.27 -8.97 3.24
CA CYS A 90 -5.44 -7.93 2.66
C CYS A 90 -4.65 -8.51 1.49
N THR A 91 -4.61 -7.75 0.40
CA THR A 91 -3.95 -8.12 -0.84
C THR A 91 -3.21 -6.90 -1.36
N CYS A 92 -1.94 -7.05 -1.71
CA CYS A 92 -1.12 -5.98 -2.26
C CYS A 92 -0.69 -6.29 -3.70
N CYS A 93 -0.57 -5.24 -4.52
CA CYS A 93 0.01 -5.35 -5.85
C CYS A 93 1.52 -5.47 -5.73
N ARG A 94 2.06 -6.66 -6.03
CA ARG A 94 3.49 -6.98 -5.92
C ARG A 94 4.00 -7.68 -7.17
N GLU A 95 5.31 -7.69 -7.34
CA GLU A 95 6.01 -8.42 -8.38
C GLU A 95 5.77 -9.93 -8.25
N VAL A 96 5.30 -10.55 -9.33
CA VAL A 96 5.11 -12.01 -9.45
C VAL A 96 6.32 -12.64 -10.13
N SER A 97 6.96 -11.91 -11.03
CA SER A 97 8.15 -12.35 -11.74
C SER A 97 9.09 -11.19 -11.95
N THR A 98 10.37 -11.43 -11.66
CA THR A 98 11.46 -10.48 -11.82
C THR A 98 12.63 -11.11 -12.56
N THR A 99 13.36 -10.31 -13.32
CA THR A 99 14.61 -10.67 -13.99
C THR A 99 15.72 -9.74 -13.55
N LYS A 100 16.96 -10.22 -13.53
CA LYS A 100 18.12 -9.36 -13.33
C LYS A 100 18.60 -8.87 -14.69
N MET A 101 18.81 -7.57 -14.81
CA MET A 101 19.33 -6.92 -16.01
C MET A 101 20.60 -6.15 -15.66
N GLU A 102 21.53 -6.04 -16.59
CA GLU A 102 22.77 -5.27 -16.40
C GLU A 102 22.75 -3.99 -17.22
N VAL A 103 23.33 -2.93 -16.65
CA VAL A 103 23.56 -1.67 -17.34
C VAL A 103 24.99 -1.19 -17.12
N GLU A 104 25.58 -0.57 -18.15
CA GLU A 104 26.84 0.13 -18.02
C GLU A 104 26.64 1.47 -17.29
N MET A 105 27.38 1.66 -16.20
CA MET A 105 27.45 2.88 -15.42
C MET A 105 28.75 3.62 -15.74
N ILE A 106 28.68 4.95 -15.80
CA ILE A 106 29.79 5.85 -16.06
C ILE A 106 29.93 6.78 -14.85
N CYS A 107 31.11 6.77 -14.23
CA CYS A 107 31.46 7.66 -13.13
C CYS A 107 32.09 8.96 -13.64
N PRO A 108 32.08 10.03 -12.84
CA PRO A 108 32.75 11.29 -13.19
C PRO A 108 34.26 11.12 -13.42
N ASP A 109 34.90 10.13 -12.79
CA ASP A 109 36.32 9.79 -12.98
C ASP A 109 36.61 9.08 -14.33
N GLY A 110 35.58 8.85 -15.15
CA GLY A 110 35.68 8.16 -16.44
C GLY A 110 35.72 6.64 -16.35
N SER A 111 35.72 6.07 -15.14
CA SER A 111 35.60 4.62 -14.93
C SER A 111 34.22 4.12 -15.35
N LYS A 112 34.20 2.90 -15.89
CA LYS A 112 32.99 2.21 -16.35
C LYS A 112 32.86 0.87 -15.65
N PHE A 113 31.65 0.54 -15.22
CA PHE A 113 31.36 -0.77 -14.63
C PHE A 113 29.91 -1.18 -14.92
N ASN A 114 29.66 -2.49 -14.89
CA ASN A 114 28.31 -3.01 -15.04
C ASN A 114 27.60 -3.08 -13.69
N HIS A 115 26.37 -2.56 -13.64
CA HIS A 115 25.51 -2.64 -12.48
C HIS A 115 24.28 -3.49 -12.80
N SER A 116 24.04 -4.52 -11.98
CA SER A 116 22.86 -5.35 -12.09
C SER A 116 21.68 -4.74 -11.32
N TYR A 117 20.54 -4.55 -11.99
CA TYR A 117 19.29 -4.12 -11.38
C TYR A 117 18.18 -5.16 -11.58
N ILE A 118 17.12 -5.07 -10.77
CA ILE A 118 15.97 -5.97 -10.85
C ILE A 118 14.90 -5.32 -11.74
N HIS A 119 14.52 -6.01 -12.79
CA HIS A 119 13.41 -5.65 -13.68
C HIS A 119 12.18 -6.48 -13.35
N ILE A 120 11.02 -5.84 -13.21
CA ILE A 120 9.75 -6.50 -12.95
C ILE A 120 9.12 -6.88 -14.29
N ASN A 121 8.89 -8.17 -14.52
CA ASN A 121 8.23 -8.68 -15.72
C ASN A 121 6.71 -8.67 -15.57
N LYS A 122 6.21 -9.02 -14.37
CA LYS A 122 4.78 -9.19 -14.12
C LYS A 122 4.44 -8.78 -12.69
N CYS A 123 3.33 -8.08 -12.54
CA CYS A 123 2.70 -7.76 -11.26
C CYS A 123 1.46 -8.62 -11.04
N GLY A 124 1.09 -8.79 -9.78
CA GLY A 124 -0.13 -9.49 -9.39
C GLY A 124 -0.52 -9.18 -7.96
N CYS A 125 -1.77 -9.50 -7.66
CA CYS A 125 -2.33 -9.32 -6.33
C CYS A 125 -1.95 -10.51 -5.45
N GLN A 126 -1.12 -10.25 -4.43
CA GLN A 126 -0.65 -11.27 -3.49
C GLN A 126 -1.23 -10.99 -2.10
N ARG A 127 -1.70 -12.05 -1.43
CA ARG A 127 -2.23 -11.95 -0.06
C ARG A 127 -1.11 -11.55 0.91
N THR A 128 -1.44 -10.67 1.82
CA THR A 128 -0.54 -10.17 2.87
C THR A 128 -1.27 -10.16 4.20
N GLU A 129 -0.52 -10.30 5.29
CA GLU A 129 -1.10 -10.20 6.62
C GLU A 129 -1.53 -8.75 6.91
N CYS A 130 -2.76 -8.59 7.38
CA CYS A 130 -3.24 -7.30 7.87
C CYS A 130 -2.70 -7.09 9.29
N VAL A 131 -1.91 -6.04 9.52
CA VAL A 131 -1.50 -5.69 10.89
C VAL A 131 -2.71 -5.08 11.60
N THR A 132 -3.28 -5.80 12.55
CA THR A 132 -4.30 -5.27 13.45
C THR A 132 -3.64 -4.58 14.63
N PRO A 133 -4.11 -3.37 15.04
CA PRO A 133 -3.54 -2.64 16.16
C PRO A 133 -3.61 -3.36 17.53
N GLU A 134 -4.36 -4.46 17.64
CA GLU A 134 -4.40 -5.30 18.85
C GLU A 134 -3.17 -6.21 19.04
N ALA A 135 -2.40 -6.50 17.97
CA ALA A 135 -1.24 -7.41 18.05
C ALA A 135 0.03 -6.75 18.60
N THR A 136 0.11 -5.42 18.62
CA THR A 136 1.30 -4.68 19.05
C THR A 136 1.40 -4.51 20.58
N GLN A 137 0.42 -4.99 21.34
CA GLN A 137 0.37 -4.78 22.80
C GLN A 137 0.98 -5.94 23.62
N VAL A 138 1.26 -7.09 22.98
CA VAL A 138 1.74 -8.29 23.70
C VAL A 138 3.26 -8.32 23.89
N THR A 139 4.05 -7.57 23.12
CA THR A 139 5.53 -7.58 23.24
C THR A 139 6.12 -6.48 24.13
N ARG A 140 5.30 -5.58 24.70
CA ARG A 140 5.79 -4.53 25.61
C ARG A 140 5.74 -4.88 27.11
N SER A 141 5.45 -6.13 27.47
CA SER A 141 5.21 -6.53 28.86
C SER A 141 6.10 -7.66 29.41
N ARG A 142 7.24 -8.01 28.77
CA ARG A 142 8.17 -9.02 29.32
C ARG A 142 9.67 -8.74 29.14
N HIS A 143 10.12 -7.50 29.37
CA HIS A 143 11.54 -7.26 29.64
C HIS A 143 11.77 -6.21 30.75
N ARG A 144 11.44 -6.59 31.99
CA ARG A 144 12.20 -6.24 33.20
C ARG A 144 11.72 -7.12 34.36
N ARG A 145 12.13 -8.40 34.30
CA ARG A 145 12.33 -9.24 35.49
C ARG A 145 13.74 -8.95 35.99
N ARG A 146 13.89 -8.17 37.06
CA ARG A 146 14.70 -8.49 38.25
C ARG A 146 14.52 -7.39 39.27
#